data_AF-A0A4W3HND8-F1
#
_entry.id   AF-A0A4W3HND8-F1
#
_cell.length_a   1.000
_cell.length_b   1.000
_cell.length_c   1.000
_cell.angle_alpha   90.00
_cell.angle_beta   90.00
_cell.angle_gamma   90.00
#
_symmetry.space_group_name_H-M   'P 1'
#
loop_
_entity.id
_entity.type
_entity.pdbx_description
1 polymer ?
#
loop_
_entity_poly.entity_id
_entity_poly.type
_entity_poly.pdbx_seq_one_letter_code
_entity_poly.pdbx_strand_id
1 'polypeptide(L)'
;MPVIADPLHRPFTMFWPTDEALAALLPAQQHWLYSNQNLHHLLQVLNFHIISDWRIDAVDFPLKIEPRTMQGSTLSITCSRFEIGALMLNDGAAQIVQRHLVFDGGIAYGINGLLEPPHLGARCDTFTRQPVSGICGNCSAVPRCLPGTKLKGGMLNYHRNCWYVPRSHRSAFGSVSHSSRTVPGCSADCLTPVWLPQCCKHHYGHDCQGTVQYTADYDQLSSRPLICIHNEVAAWLSG
;
A
#
# COMPACT_ATOMS: atom_id res chain seq x y z
N MET A 1 2.80 16.58 5.82
CA MET A 1 2.66 15.14 6.16
C MET A 1 4.05 14.50 6.24
N PRO A 2 4.63 14.32 7.43
CA PRO A 2 6.01 13.83 7.60
C PRO A 2 6.25 12.43 7.03
N VAL A 3 5.20 11.62 6.96
CA VAL A 3 5.28 10.19 6.61
C VAL A 3 5.59 9.96 5.13
N ILE A 4 5.11 10.83 4.23
CA ILE A 4 5.38 10.74 2.78
C ILE A 4 6.85 11.04 2.46
N ALA A 5 7.51 11.86 3.27
CA ALA A 5 8.91 12.21 3.11
C ALA A 5 9.86 11.09 3.55
N ASP A 6 9.38 10.17 4.40
CA ASP A 6 10.19 9.10 4.97
C ASP A 6 10.41 7.96 3.96
N PRO A 7 11.66 7.67 3.56
CA PRO A 7 11.97 6.59 2.63
C PRO A 7 11.57 5.20 3.13
N LEU A 8 11.33 5.05 4.44
CA LEU A 8 10.89 3.79 5.03
C LEU A 8 9.62 3.26 4.38
N HIS A 9 8.69 4.16 4.04
CA HIS A 9 7.34 3.83 3.54
C HIS A 9 7.24 3.80 2.02
N ARG A 10 8.34 4.01 1.30
CA ARG A 10 8.37 3.97 -0.17
C ARG A 10 8.51 2.53 -0.67
N PRO A 11 7.98 2.17 -1.84
CA PRO A 11 7.21 3.04 -2.74
C PRO A 11 5.74 3.19 -2.31
N PHE A 12 5.07 4.21 -2.82
CA PHE A 12 3.66 4.47 -2.59
C PHE A 12 2.79 4.09 -3.80
N THR A 13 1.55 3.69 -3.52
CA THR A 13 0.45 3.72 -4.48
C THR A 13 -0.60 4.70 -3.97
N MET A 14 -0.84 5.77 -4.71
CA MET A 14 -1.73 6.87 -4.30
C MET A 14 -2.96 6.96 -5.19
N PHE A 15 -4.10 7.30 -4.61
CA PHE A 15 -5.34 7.59 -5.33
C PHE A 15 -5.70 9.06 -5.11
N TRP A 16 -5.67 9.89 -6.14
CA TRP A 16 -5.92 11.32 -5.99
C TRP A 16 -7.25 11.71 -6.63
N PRO A 17 -8.22 12.27 -5.88
CA PRO A 17 -9.44 12.86 -6.43
C PRO A 17 -9.14 13.93 -7.48
N THR A 18 -9.71 13.83 -8.69
CA THR A 18 -9.55 14.90 -9.70
C THR A 18 -10.18 16.21 -9.22
N ASP A 19 -9.81 17.31 -9.87
CA ASP A 19 -10.40 18.62 -9.56
C ASP A 19 -11.93 18.60 -9.72
N GLU A 20 -12.45 17.87 -10.71
CA GLU A 20 -13.88 17.66 -10.90
C GLU A 20 -14.51 16.87 -9.74
N ALA A 21 -13.82 15.86 -9.24
CA ALA A 21 -14.28 15.07 -8.08
C ALA A 21 -14.39 15.95 -6.83
N LEU A 22 -13.41 16.83 -6.59
CA LEU A 22 -13.43 17.77 -5.47
C LEU A 22 -14.48 18.85 -5.63
N ALA A 23 -14.65 19.38 -6.86
CA ALA A 23 -15.66 20.38 -7.18
C ALA A 23 -17.09 19.83 -7.05
N ALA A 24 -17.29 18.53 -7.29
CA ALA A 24 -18.59 17.85 -7.17
C ALA A 24 -19.03 17.58 -5.72
N LEU A 25 -18.16 17.77 -4.73
CA LEU A 25 -18.50 17.58 -3.32
C LEU A 25 -19.59 18.57 -2.87
N LEU A 26 -20.44 18.15 -1.93
CA LEU A 26 -21.47 19.02 -1.37
C LEU A 26 -20.81 20.23 -0.66
N PRO A 27 -21.40 21.44 -0.72
CA PRO A 27 -20.81 22.62 -0.07
C PRO A 27 -20.51 22.43 1.42
N ALA A 28 -21.39 21.72 2.14
CA ALA A 28 -21.19 21.39 3.55
C ALA A 28 -19.97 20.46 3.76
N GLN A 29 -19.78 19.49 2.87
CA GLN A 29 -18.64 18.55 2.92
C GLN A 29 -17.33 19.26 2.59
N GLN A 30 -17.33 20.15 1.58
CA GLN A 30 -16.17 21.01 1.27
C GLN A 30 -15.81 21.90 2.45
N HIS A 31 -16.78 22.62 3.02
CA HIS A 31 -16.56 23.45 4.21
C HIS A 31 -16.00 22.63 5.38
N TRP A 32 -16.50 21.41 5.57
CA TRP A 32 -16.01 20.52 6.62
C TRP A 32 -14.56 20.07 6.35
N LEU A 33 -14.24 19.65 5.11
CA LEU A 33 -12.89 19.20 4.73
C LEU A 33 -11.84 20.30 4.82
N TYR A 34 -12.18 21.53 4.44
CA TYR A 34 -11.26 22.68 4.42
C TYR A 34 -11.21 23.44 5.75
N SER A 35 -12.02 23.06 6.74
CA SER A 35 -11.99 23.68 8.06
C SER A 35 -10.75 23.25 8.85
N ASN A 36 -10.02 24.22 9.39
CA ASN A 36 -8.89 23.96 10.29
C ASN A 36 -9.27 23.16 11.55
N GLN A 37 -10.55 23.16 11.94
CA GLN A 37 -11.04 22.38 13.08
C GLN A 37 -11.03 20.87 12.80
N ASN A 38 -11.05 20.47 11.52
CA ASN A 38 -11.17 19.08 11.09
C ASN A 38 -9.85 18.51 10.57
N LEU A 39 -8.72 19.14 10.86
CA LEU A 39 -7.41 18.72 10.36
C LEU A 39 -7.11 17.24 10.63
N HIS A 40 -7.48 16.74 11.81
CA HIS A 40 -7.31 15.33 12.15
C HIS A 40 -8.10 14.40 11.20
N HIS A 41 -9.34 14.75 10.88
CA HIS A 41 -10.16 13.98 9.95
C HIS A 41 -9.65 14.10 8.51
N LEU A 42 -9.22 15.30 8.09
CA LEU A 42 -8.61 15.51 6.78
C LEU A 42 -7.37 14.63 6.61
N LEU A 43 -6.52 14.53 7.63
CA LEU A 43 -5.35 13.64 7.59
C LEU A 43 -5.77 12.16 7.45
N GLN A 44 -6.87 11.73 8.07
CA GLN A 44 -7.38 10.37 7.87
C GLN A 44 -7.88 10.14 6.45
N VAL A 45 -8.63 11.09 5.88
CA VAL A 45 -9.07 11.03 4.49
C VAL A 45 -7.84 10.94 3.58
N LEU A 46 -6.85 11.81 3.73
CA LEU A 46 -5.63 11.79 2.91
C LEU A 46 -4.84 10.48 3.07
N ASN A 47 -4.69 9.97 4.29
CA ASN A 47 -3.99 8.71 4.54
C ASN A 47 -4.73 7.49 3.98
N PHE A 48 -6.06 7.55 3.84
CA PHE A 48 -6.85 6.47 3.24
C PHE A 48 -6.61 6.34 1.74
N HIS A 49 -6.16 7.43 1.10
CA HIS A 49 -5.80 7.46 -0.31
C HIS A 49 -4.37 6.96 -0.60
N ILE A 50 -3.62 6.51 0.41
CA ILE A 50 -2.21 6.14 0.26
C ILE A 50 -2.00 4.71 0.73
N ILE A 51 -1.39 3.89 -0.11
CA ILE A 51 -0.79 2.60 0.26
C ILE A 51 0.72 2.78 0.28
N SER A 52 1.39 2.28 1.32
CA SER A 52 2.84 2.35 1.48
C SER A 52 3.52 1.00 1.25
N ASP A 53 4.84 1.05 1.09
CA ASP A 53 5.73 -0.10 0.86
C ASP A 53 5.41 -0.95 -0.36
N TRP A 54 4.51 -0.46 -1.21
CA TRP A 54 4.01 -1.17 -2.36
C TRP A 54 3.62 -0.24 -3.49
N ARG A 55 4.28 -0.45 -4.64
CA ARG A 55 3.88 0.07 -5.94
C ARG A 55 3.05 -1.01 -6.62
N ILE A 56 1.79 -0.72 -6.88
CA ILE A 56 0.85 -1.62 -7.54
C ILE A 56 0.56 -1.03 -8.93
N ASP A 57 0.98 -1.74 -9.98
CA ASP A 57 0.64 -1.36 -11.34
C ASP A 57 -0.81 -1.78 -11.64
N ALA A 58 -1.48 -1.10 -12.58
CA ALA A 58 -2.92 -1.25 -12.79
C ALA A 58 -3.34 -2.68 -13.15
N VAL A 59 -2.42 -3.43 -13.76
CA VAL A 59 -2.59 -4.84 -14.17
C VAL A 59 -2.65 -5.80 -12.98
N ASP A 60 -2.11 -5.40 -11.82
CA ASP A 60 -2.02 -6.25 -10.62
C ASP A 60 -3.22 -6.08 -9.69
N PHE A 61 -4.01 -5.00 -9.84
CA PHE A 61 -5.20 -4.77 -9.00
C PHE A 61 -6.23 -5.91 -8.99
N PRO A 62 -6.51 -6.60 -10.12
CA PRO A 62 -7.49 -7.68 -10.14
C PRO A 62 -7.08 -8.94 -9.35
N LEU A 63 -5.85 -9.02 -8.83
CA LEU A 63 -5.32 -10.19 -8.12
C LEU A 63 -5.90 -10.40 -6.69
N LYS A 64 -7.05 -9.79 -6.39
CA LYS A 64 -7.77 -9.83 -5.09
C LYS A 64 -6.86 -9.57 -3.91
N ILE A 65 -6.36 -8.35 -3.86
CA ILE A 65 -5.58 -7.86 -2.72
C ILE A 65 -6.39 -6.70 -2.15
N GLU A 66 -6.66 -6.74 -0.85
CA GLU A 66 -7.23 -5.63 -0.09
C GLU A 66 -6.08 -4.92 0.64
N PRO A 67 -5.31 -4.06 -0.04
CA PRO A 67 -4.16 -3.42 0.55
C PRO A 67 -4.57 -2.55 1.73
N ARG A 68 -3.77 -2.60 2.80
CA ARG A 68 -3.92 -1.69 3.93
C ARG A 68 -3.45 -0.29 3.53
N THR A 69 -4.28 0.70 3.80
CA THR A 69 -3.97 2.11 3.59
C THR A 69 -3.13 2.67 4.75
N MET A 70 -2.56 3.86 4.56
CA MET A 70 -1.85 4.60 5.60
C MET A 70 -2.78 5.08 6.72
N GLN A 71 -4.10 5.07 6.52
CA GLN A 71 -5.06 5.34 7.58
C GLN A 71 -5.24 4.13 8.50
N GLY A 72 -4.93 2.92 8.01
CA GLY A 72 -4.95 1.68 8.77
C GLY A 72 -6.02 0.68 8.31
N SER A 73 -7.08 1.15 7.66
CA SER A 73 -8.13 0.30 7.07
C SER A 73 -7.75 -0.19 5.67
N THR A 74 -8.37 -1.27 5.21
CA THR A 74 -8.14 -1.82 3.86
C THR A 74 -8.92 -1.05 2.80
N LEU A 75 -8.42 -1.08 1.56
CA LEU A 75 -9.06 -0.51 0.40
C LEU A 75 -9.45 -1.64 -0.57
N SER A 76 -10.73 -1.75 -0.93
CA SER A 76 -11.17 -2.72 -1.95
C SER A 76 -10.94 -2.15 -3.35
N ILE A 77 -10.42 -2.99 -4.26
CA ILE A 77 -10.21 -2.62 -5.66
C ILE A 77 -10.81 -3.74 -6.51
N THR A 78 -11.79 -3.38 -7.33
CA THR A 78 -12.60 -4.33 -8.10
C THR A 78 -12.77 -3.89 -9.54
N CYS A 79 -13.20 -4.82 -10.38
CA CYS A 79 -13.53 -4.55 -11.76
C CYS A 79 -14.96 -4.03 -11.87
N SER A 80 -15.19 -3.01 -12.70
CA SER A 80 -16.55 -2.61 -13.06
C SER A 80 -17.28 -3.78 -13.72
N ARG A 81 -18.57 -3.91 -13.41
CA ARG A 81 -19.47 -4.88 -14.07
C ARG A 81 -19.99 -4.37 -15.41
N PHE A 82 -19.85 -3.07 -15.68
CA PHE A 82 -20.49 -2.39 -16.81
C PHE A 82 -19.49 -1.90 -17.86
N GLU A 83 -18.23 -1.67 -17.46
CA GLU A 83 -17.20 -1.11 -18.34
C GLU A 83 -15.94 -1.96 -18.29
N ILE A 84 -15.52 -2.46 -19.45
CA ILE A 84 -14.36 -3.35 -19.58
C ILE A 84 -13.09 -2.59 -19.19
N GLY A 85 -12.31 -3.19 -18.29
CA GLY A 85 -11.04 -2.63 -17.84
C GLY A 85 -11.19 -1.45 -16.87
N ALA A 86 -12.41 -1.00 -16.55
CA ALA A 86 -12.63 0.00 -15.50
C ALA A 86 -12.40 -0.60 -14.12
N LEU A 87 -11.70 0.17 -13.27
CA LEU A 87 -11.34 -0.22 -11.91
C LEU A 87 -12.09 0.66 -10.93
N MET A 88 -12.82 0.00 -10.03
CA MET A 88 -13.65 0.60 -9.00
C MET A 88 -12.97 0.45 -7.64
N LEU A 89 -13.00 1.50 -6.85
CA LEU A 89 -12.43 1.58 -5.51
C LEU A 89 -13.54 1.58 -4.46
N ASN A 90 -13.27 0.93 -3.33
CA ASN A 90 -14.11 0.94 -2.14
C ASN A 90 -15.59 0.69 -2.46
N ASP A 91 -15.86 -0.47 -3.05
CA ASP A 91 -17.20 -0.95 -3.40
C ASP A 91 -17.98 -0.03 -4.36
N GLY A 92 -17.26 0.64 -5.26
CA GLY A 92 -17.84 1.49 -6.29
C GLY A 92 -17.95 2.97 -5.92
N ALA A 93 -17.39 3.38 -4.76
CA ALA A 93 -17.37 4.77 -4.33
C ALA A 93 -16.60 5.70 -5.30
N ALA A 94 -15.58 5.17 -5.99
CA ALA A 94 -14.86 5.91 -7.02
C ALA A 94 -14.35 4.99 -8.13
N GLN A 95 -14.11 5.55 -9.30
CA GLN A 95 -13.48 4.89 -10.45
C GLN A 95 -12.10 5.51 -10.71
N ILE A 96 -11.13 4.68 -11.07
CA ILE A 96 -9.84 5.17 -11.59
C ILE A 96 -10.04 5.68 -13.01
N VAL A 97 -9.91 6.99 -13.19
CA VAL A 97 -10.08 7.70 -14.47
C VAL A 97 -8.75 8.14 -15.10
N GLN A 98 -7.67 8.16 -14.31
CA GLN A 98 -6.32 8.48 -14.81
C GLN A 98 -5.29 7.48 -14.28
N ARG A 99 -4.42 6.99 -15.18
CA ARG A 99 -3.42 5.94 -14.88
C ARG A 99 -2.02 6.40 -15.26
N HIS A 100 -1.02 5.65 -14.78
CA HIS A 100 0.41 5.84 -15.11
C HIS A 100 1.00 7.17 -14.63
N LEU A 101 0.52 7.72 -13.51
CA LEU A 101 1.11 8.91 -12.90
C LEU A 101 2.31 8.50 -12.02
N VAL A 102 3.42 8.14 -12.65
CA VAL A 102 4.64 7.71 -11.95
C VAL A 102 5.41 8.92 -11.42
N PHE A 103 5.90 8.85 -10.19
CA PHE A 103 6.70 9.90 -9.56
C PHE A 103 7.86 9.30 -8.74
N ASP A 104 8.81 10.14 -8.31
CA ASP A 104 9.89 9.69 -7.42
C ASP A 104 9.34 9.31 -6.05
N GLY A 105 9.20 8.00 -5.84
CA GLY A 105 8.65 7.42 -4.63
C GLY A 105 7.37 6.60 -4.83
N GLY A 106 6.81 6.51 -6.04
CA GLY A 106 5.62 5.69 -6.25
C GLY A 106 4.89 5.86 -7.58
N ILE A 107 3.63 5.47 -7.57
CA ILE A 107 2.66 5.67 -8.66
C ILE A 107 1.37 6.25 -8.07
N ALA A 108 0.73 7.14 -8.83
CA ALA A 108 -0.57 7.69 -8.51
C ALA A 108 -1.61 7.33 -9.59
N TYR A 109 -2.86 7.38 -9.17
CA TYR A 109 -4.05 7.16 -9.99
C TYR A 109 -5.04 8.28 -9.72
N GLY A 110 -5.50 8.95 -10.77
CA GLY A 110 -6.57 9.94 -10.66
C GLY A 110 -7.91 9.23 -10.54
N ILE A 111 -8.74 9.65 -9.57
CA ILE A 111 -10.04 9.04 -9.28
C ILE A 111 -11.16 10.09 -9.33
N ASN A 112 -12.34 9.69 -9.78
CA ASN A 112 -13.49 10.60 -9.94
C ASN A 112 -14.34 10.78 -8.67
N GLY A 113 -13.80 10.45 -7.50
CA GLY A 113 -14.49 10.58 -6.22
C GLY A 113 -13.50 10.77 -5.07
N LEU A 114 -13.99 11.23 -3.93
CA LEU A 114 -13.22 11.29 -2.68
C LEU A 114 -13.52 10.03 -1.86
N LEU A 115 -12.48 9.28 -1.49
CA LEU A 115 -12.64 8.09 -0.66
C LEU A 115 -12.71 8.48 0.82
N GLU A 116 -13.81 8.11 1.48
CA GLU A 116 -13.95 8.27 2.92
C GLU A 116 -13.52 6.99 3.66
N PRO A 117 -12.63 7.09 4.66
CA PRO A 117 -12.23 5.92 5.43
C PRO A 117 -13.40 5.40 6.28
N PRO A 118 -13.51 4.08 6.48
CA PRO A 118 -14.42 3.55 7.46
C PRO A 118 -14.04 4.05 8.86
N HIS A 119 -15.06 4.34 9.68
CA HIS A 119 -14.88 4.88 11.04
C HIS A 119 -14.03 6.17 11.07
N LEU A 120 -14.36 7.14 10.20
CA LEU A 120 -13.68 8.42 10.13
C LEU A 120 -13.57 9.11 11.50
N GLY A 121 -12.34 9.38 11.93
CA GLY A 121 -12.01 9.96 13.23
C GLY A 121 -11.74 8.95 14.34
N ALA A 122 -11.96 7.65 14.10
CA ALA A 122 -11.86 6.63 15.14
C ALA A 122 -10.47 5.99 15.28
N ARG A 123 -9.70 5.92 14.20
CA ARG A 123 -8.36 5.30 14.18
C ARG A 123 -7.24 6.33 14.20
N CYS A 124 -6.30 6.13 15.12
CA CYS A 124 -5.11 6.94 15.34
C CYS A 124 -3.86 6.06 15.26
N ASP A 125 -3.88 5.06 14.36
CA ASP A 125 -2.79 4.14 14.15
C ASP A 125 -1.46 4.88 13.95
N THR A 126 -0.41 4.34 14.56
CA THR A 126 0.95 4.84 14.38
C THR A 126 1.86 3.75 13.83
N PHE A 127 3.10 4.09 13.54
CA PHE A 127 4.12 3.12 13.16
C PHE A 127 5.35 3.29 14.04
N THR A 128 6.03 2.17 14.27
CA THR A 128 7.35 2.15 14.90
C THR A 128 8.35 1.51 13.97
N ARG A 129 9.62 1.90 14.11
CA ARG A 129 10.71 1.34 13.30
C ARG A 129 11.35 0.22 14.08
N GLN A 130 11.22 -1.01 13.59
CA GLN A 130 11.86 -2.16 14.22
C GLN A 130 13.15 -2.53 13.46
N PRO A 131 14.28 -2.73 14.18
CA PRO A 131 15.50 -3.21 13.56
C PRO A 131 15.37 -4.69 13.20
N VAL A 132 15.79 -5.05 11.99
CA VAL A 132 15.83 -6.42 11.49
C VAL A 132 17.14 -6.65 10.74
N SER A 133 17.66 -7.88 10.76
CA SER A 133 18.89 -8.21 10.03
C SER A 133 18.58 -8.50 8.56
N GLY A 134 19.42 -7.98 7.67
CA GLY A 134 19.34 -8.22 6.23
C GLY A 134 19.78 -9.63 5.84
N ILE A 135 19.74 -9.90 4.53
CA ILE A 135 20.18 -11.18 3.97
C ILE A 135 21.72 -11.24 4.01
N CYS A 136 22.26 -12.33 4.54
CA CYS A 136 23.71 -12.54 4.57
C CYS A 136 24.28 -12.72 3.15
N GLY A 137 25.38 -12.05 2.85
CA GLY A 137 26.04 -12.16 1.56
C GLY A 137 27.50 -11.69 1.58
N ASN A 138 28.04 -11.48 0.38
CA ASN A 138 29.40 -10.99 0.21
C ASN A 138 29.54 -9.56 0.78
N CYS A 139 30.49 -9.36 1.69
CA CYS A 139 30.77 -8.06 2.33
C CYS A 139 31.23 -6.96 1.37
N SER A 140 31.79 -7.33 0.22
CA SER A 140 32.20 -6.36 -0.81
C SER A 140 31.03 -5.90 -1.68
N ALA A 141 29.87 -6.56 -1.60
CA ALA A 141 28.64 -6.11 -2.23
C ALA A 141 27.83 -5.26 -1.24
N VAL A 142 27.02 -4.34 -1.76
CA VAL A 142 26.06 -3.58 -0.93
C VAL A 142 25.15 -4.59 -0.20
N PRO A 143 25.14 -4.61 1.14
CA PRO A 143 24.36 -5.60 1.88
C PRO A 143 22.86 -5.35 1.67
N ARG A 144 22.10 -6.43 1.49
CA ARG A 144 20.71 -6.39 1.02
C ARG A 144 19.72 -6.56 2.17
N CYS A 145 18.73 -5.68 2.21
CA CYS A 145 17.58 -5.83 3.09
C CYS A 145 16.56 -6.83 2.52
N LEU A 146 15.77 -7.43 3.40
CA LEU A 146 14.64 -8.29 3.00
C LEU A 146 13.60 -7.45 2.24
N PRO A 147 12.80 -8.05 1.33
CA PRO A 147 11.68 -7.37 0.70
C PRO A 147 10.79 -6.67 1.75
N GLY A 148 10.42 -5.42 1.49
CA GLY A 148 9.64 -4.60 2.42
C GLY A 148 10.46 -3.89 3.53
N THR A 149 11.77 -4.12 3.63
CA THR A 149 12.62 -3.49 4.66
C THR A 149 13.65 -2.56 4.03
N LYS A 150 14.07 -1.51 4.74
CA LYS A 150 14.99 -0.48 4.22
C LYS A 150 16.28 -0.44 5.03
N LEU A 151 17.39 -0.05 4.39
CA LEU A 151 18.68 0.07 5.08
C LEU A 151 18.59 1.11 6.22
N LYS A 152 19.09 0.72 7.39
CA LYS A 152 19.29 1.63 8.51
C LYS A 152 20.54 2.46 8.20
N GLY A 153 20.41 3.63 7.58
CA GLY A 153 21.54 4.50 7.23
C GLY A 153 22.28 4.07 5.96
N GLY A 154 23.60 4.28 5.92
CA GLY A 154 24.44 4.07 4.71
C GLY A 154 25.16 2.72 4.64
N MET A 155 26.02 2.55 3.64
CA MET A 155 26.79 1.32 3.33
C MET A 155 27.68 0.79 4.47
N LEU A 156 27.84 1.51 5.58
CA LEU A 156 28.69 1.13 6.72
C LEU A 156 27.93 0.43 7.85
N ASN A 157 26.59 0.35 7.78
CA ASN A 157 25.76 -0.27 8.82
C ASN A 157 25.53 -1.76 8.52
N TYR A 158 26.58 -2.56 8.64
CA TYR A 158 26.54 -4.01 8.44
C TYR A 158 27.42 -4.75 9.45
N HIS A 159 27.04 -6.00 9.73
CA HIS A 159 27.74 -6.86 10.67
C HIS A 159 28.39 -8.05 9.95
N ARG A 160 29.64 -8.37 10.33
CA ARG A 160 30.44 -9.51 9.84
C ARG A 160 30.20 -10.78 10.67
N ASN A 161 28.95 -11.06 11.02
CA ASN A 161 28.60 -12.11 11.98
C ASN A 161 27.69 -13.18 11.39
N CYS A 162 27.64 -13.31 10.07
CA CYS A 162 26.80 -14.28 9.38
C CYS A 162 27.61 -15.16 8.43
N TRP A 163 27.01 -16.27 8.01
CA TRP A 163 27.59 -17.22 7.05
C TRP A 163 26.64 -17.39 5.89
N TYR A 164 27.16 -17.44 4.67
CA TYR A 164 26.35 -17.64 3.47
C TYR A 164 27.02 -18.63 2.51
N VAL A 165 26.21 -19.17 1.61
CA VAL A 165 26.69 -20.03 0.53
C VAL A 165 26.87 -19.16 -0.72
N PRO A 166 28.09 -19.06 -1.29
CA PRO A 166 28.30 -18.32 -2.53
C PRO A 166 27.45 -18.91 -3.66
N ARG A 167 26.81 -18.05 -4.47
CA ARG A 167 26.08 -18.51 -5.66
C ARG A 167 27.03 -19.26 -6.61
N SER A 168 26.50 -20.26 -7.31
CA SER A 168 27.26 -20.99 -8.31
C SER A 168 27.78 -20.04 -9.40
N HIS A 169 29.08 -20.08 -9.65
CA HIS A 169 29.67 -19.39 -10.79
C HIS A 169 29.59 -20.31 -12.00
N ARG A 170 29.07 -19.78 -13.13
CA ARG A 170 29.29 -20.41 -14.44
C ARG A 170 30.75 -20.20 -14.81
N SER A 171 31.46 -21.29 -15.08
CA SER A 171 32.78 -21.21 -15.70
C SER A 171 32.65 -20.68 -17.13
N ALA A 172 33.76 -20.18 -17.69
CA ALA A 172 33.84 -19.76 -19.09
C ALA A 172 33.48 -20.90 -20.08
N PHE A 173 33.51 -22.16 -19.62
CA PHE A 173 33.17 -23.37 -20.37
C PHE A 173 31.74 -23.88 -20.11
N GLY A 174 30.90 -23.07 -19.46
CA GLY A 174 29.47 -23.38 -19.25
C GLY A 174 29.16 -24.35 -18.11
N SER A 175 30.17 -24.83 -17.37
CA SER A 175 29.96 -25.70 -16.21
C SER A 175 29.49 -24.88 -15.00
N VAL A 176 28.41 -25.33 -14.35
CA VAL A 176 27.88 -24.71 -13.12
C VAL A 176 28.48 -25.45 -11.93
N SER A 177 29.39 -24.79 -11.19
CA SER A 177 29.92 -25.34 -9.94
C SER A 177 29.04 -24.89 -8.76
N HIS A 178 28.35 -25.84 -8.12
CA HIS A 178 27.60 -25.58 -6.89
C HIS A 178 28.53 -25.76 -5.69
N SER A 179 28.88 -24.66 -5.02
CA SER A 179 29.57 -24.73 -3.73
C SER A 179 28.55 -24.99 -2.64
N SER A 180 28.73 -26.06 -1.86
CA SER A 180 27.97 -26.29 -0.62
C SER A 180 28.69 -25.72 0.62
N ARG A 181 29.87 -25.11 0.45
CA ARG A 181 30.66 -24.57 1.55
C ARG A 181 30.12 -23.22 1.97
N THR A 182 29.80 -23.08 3.24
CA THR A 182 29.51 -21.80 3.88
C THR A 182 30.80 -21.01 4.08
N VAL A 183 30.74 -19.71 3.83
CA VAL A 183 31.85 -18.78 4.06
C VAL A 183 31.36 -17.61 4.91
N PRO A 184 32.24 -16.91 5.66
CA PRO A 184 31.87 -15.72 6.39
C PRO A 184 31.29 -14.66 5.46
N GLY A 185 30.25 -13.97 5.91
CA GLY A 185 29.55 -12.93 5.16
C GLY A 185 29.14 -11.74 6.02
N CYS A 186 28.44 -10.82 5.38
CA CYS A 186 27.89 -9.62 5.99
C CYS A 186 26.38 -9.54 5.82
N SER A 187 25.67 -9.07 6.86
CA SER A 187 24.27 -8.67 6.80
C SER A 187 24.11 -7.21 7.20
N ALA A 188 23.21 -6.49 6.54
CA ALA A 188 22.91 -5.10 6.87
C ALA A 188 22.02 -5.00 8.11
N ASP A 189 22.14 -3.89 8.83
CA ASP A 189 21.07 -3.44 9.71
C ASP A 189 19.95 -2.81 8.86
N CYS A 190 18.76 -3.38 8.95
CA CYS A 190 17.58 -2.93 8.23
C CYS A 190 16.52 -2.44 9.21
N LEU A 191 15.58 -1.64 8.71
CA LEU A 191 14.41 -1.17 9.41
C LEU A 191 13.17 -1.65 8.69
N THR A 192 12.18 -2.07 9.46
CA THR A 192 10.83 -2.35 8.99
C THR A 192 9.82 -1.46 9.71
N PRO A 193 8.85 -0.86 9.02
CA PRO A 193 7.75 -0.17 9.67
C PRO A 193 6.78 -1.20 10.25
N VAL A 194 6.54 -1.11 11.55
CA VAL A 194 5.55 -1.94 12.25
C VAL A 194 4.39 -1.06 12.66
N TRP A 195 3.22 -1.40 12.16
CA TRP A 195 1.97 -0.74 12.52
C TRP A 195 1.60 -1.02 13.98
N LEU A 196 1.24 0.04 14.68
CA LEU A 196 0.70 0.01 16.03
C LEU A 196 -0.77 0.44 15.93
N PRO A 197 -1.72 -0.52 15.90
CA PRO A 197 -3.14 -0.21 15.86
C PRO A 197 -3.52 0.57 17.12
N GLN A 198 -4.15 1.73 16.94
CA GLN A 198 -4.53 2.59 18.05
C GLN A 198 -5.86 3.27 17.74
N CYS A 199 -6.74 3.31 18.74
CA CYS A 199 -7.97 4.07 18.65
C CYS A 199 -7.73 5.50 19.11
N CYS A 200 -8.39 6.44 18.45
CA CYS A 200 -8.43 7.82 18.88
C CYS A 200 -9.20 7.96 20.21
N LYS A 201 -9.08 9.13 20.84
CA LYS A 201 -9.78 9.43 22.09
C LYS A 201 -11.29 9.11 21.96
N HIS A 202 -11.84 8.48 22.98
CA HIS A 202 -13.26 8.03 23.07
C HIS A 202 -13.66 6.87 22.14
N HIS A 203 -12.70 6.22 21.47
CA HIS A 203 -12.93 5.02 20.67
C HIS A 203 -12.16 3.84 21.26
N TYR A 204 -12.75 2.65 21.24
CA TYR A 204 -12.18 1.47 21.91
C TYR A 204 -12.50 0.18 21.16
N GLY A 205 -11.84 -0.91 21.57
CA GLY A 205 -12.03 -2.24 20.98
C GLY A 205 -11.22 -2.44 19.71
N HIS A 206 -11.39 -3.62 19.11
CA HIS A 206 -10.66 -4.02 17.90
C HIS A 206 -10.96 -3.10 16.71
N ASP A 207 -12.22 -2.72 16.54
CA ASP A 207 -12.70 -1.91 15.41
C ASP A 207 -12.75 -0.41 15.73
N CYS A 208 -12.17 0.02 16.86
CA CYS A 208 -12.20 1.40 17.35
C CYS A 208 -13.61 2.01 17.33
N GLN A 209 -14.58 1.30 17.92
CA GLN A 209 -15.95 1.80 18.01
C GLN A 209 -16.05 2.87 19.10
N GLY A 210 -16.75 3.95 18.79
CA GLY A 210 -17.13 4.96 19.78
C GLY A 210 -18.34 4.49 20.58
N THR A 211 -18.49 4.96 21.81
CA THR A 211 -19.78 4.86 22.51
C THR A 211 -20.76 5.80 21.82
N VAL A 212 -21.59 5.26 20.93
CA VAL A 212 -22.64 6.00 20.23
C VAL A 212 -23.74 6.34 21.25
N GLN A 213 -23.99 7.63 21.51
CA GLN A 213 -25.34 8.05 21.85
C GLN A 213 -26.16 7.91 20.55
N TYR A 214 -26.99 6.86 20.52
CA TYR A 214 -27.90 6.42 19.45
C TYR A 214 -28.17 7.41 18.32
N THR A 215 -27.94 6.98 17.07
CA THR A 215 -28.97 6.88 16.02
C THR A 215 -28.56 5.82 15.00
N ALA A 216 -29.48 4.93 14.64
CA ALA A 216 -29.33 3.80 13.74
C ALA A 216 -29.24 4.20 12.26
N ASP A 217 -28.54 3.42 11.42
CA ASP A 217 -29.12 2.85 10.18
C ASP A 217 -28.26 1.71 9.56
N TYR A 218 -28.89 0.99 8.64
CA TYR A 218 -28.82 -0.44 8.29
C TYR A 218 -27.71 -0.95 7.31
N ASP A 219 -27.32 -2.21 7.55
CA ASP A 219 -26.99 -3.36 6.69
C ASP A 219 -25.90 -3.47 5.59
N GLN A 220 -25.38 -4.70 5.58
CA GLN A 220 -24.38 -5.36 4.73
C GLN A 220 -24.87 -5.68 3.32
N LEU A 221 -23.95 -5.80 2.36
CA LEU A 221 -24.06 -6.84 1.32
C LEU A 221 -22.70 -7.25 0.73
N SER A 222 -22.39 -8.53 0.93
CA SER A 222 -21.25 -9.27 0.35
C SER A 222 -21.43 -9.46 -1.16
N SER A 223 -20.35 -9.25 -1.93
CA SER A 223 -20.31 -9.54 -3.37
C SER A 223 -19.04 -10.30 -3.76
N ARG A 224 -19.23 -11.33 -4.59
CA ARG A 224 -18.18 -12.20 -5.12
C ARG A 224 -17.33 -11.50 -6.20
N PRO A 225 -16.05 -11.87 -6.35
CA PRO A 225 -15.12 -11.18 -7.24
C PRO A 225 -15.25 -11.61 -8.71
N LEU A 226 -15.14 -10.65 -9.62
CA LEU A 226 -15.03 -10.81 -11.06
C LEU A 226 -13.60 -10.55 -11.51
N ILE A 227 -13.12 -11.35 -12.45
CA ILE A 227 -11.78 -11.22 -13.06
C ILE A 227 -11.88 -10.17 -14.17
N CYS A 228 -11.04 -9.13 -14.13
CA CYS A 228 -10.86 -8.18 -15.23
C CYS A 228 -10.15 -8.91 -16.38
N ILE A 229 -10.89 -9.46 -17.33
CA ILE A 229 -10.29 -10.20 -18.44
C ILE A 229 -9.70 -9.19 -19.42
N HIS A 230 -8.38 -9.30 -19.65
CA HIS A 230 -7.72 -8.76 -20.83
C HIS A 230 -8.20 -9.56 -22.05
N ASN A 231 -8.74 -8.86 -23.04
CA ASN A 231 -9.20 -9.42 -24.32
C ASN A 231 -8.17 -10.37 -24.94
N GLU A 232 -8.51 -11.66 -25.05
CA GLU A 232 -8.08 -12.53 -26.16
C GLU A 232 -9.29 -13.33 -26.66
N VAL A 233 -9.76 -12.93 -27.85
CA VAL A 233 -10.39 -13.73 -28.92
C VAL A 233 -11.31 -14.89 -28.51
N ALA A 234 -12.63 -14.66 -28.58
CA ALA A 234 -13.60 -15.67 -29.07
C ALA A 234 -14.94 -14.99 -29.40
N ALA A 235 -14.97 -14.24 -30.51
CA ALA A 235 -16.17 -14.21 -31.34
C ALA A 235 -16.24 -15.55 -32.10
N TRP A 236 -17.46 -15.96 -32.46
CA TRP A 236 -17.84 -17.17 -33.22
C TRP A 236 -18.07 -18.42 -32.38
N LEU A 237 -19.35 -18.71 -32.07
CA LEU A 237 -20.10 -19.88 -32.56
C LEU A 237 -21.57 -19.78 -32.06
N SER A 238 -22.37 -19.02 -32.79
CA SER A 238 -23.82 -19.24 -32.90
C SER A 238 -24.18 -19.10 -34.38
N GLY A 239 -24.25 -20.24 -35.05
CA GLY A 239 -24.49 -20.44 -36.47
C GLY A 239 -24.13 -21.86 -36.87
#